data_AF-A0A521ZI72-F1
#
_entry.id   AF-A0A521ZI72-F1
#
_cell.length_a   1.000
_cell.length_b   1.000
_cell.length_c   1.000
_cell.angle_alpha   90.00
_cell.angle_beta   90.00
_cell.angle_gamma   90.00
#
_symmetry.space_group_name_H-M   'P 1'
#
loop_
_entity.id
_entity.type
_entity.pdbx_description
1 polymer ?
#
loop_
_entity_poly.entity_id
_entity_poly.type
_entity_poly.pdbx_seq_one_letter_code
_entity_poly.pdbx_strand_id
1 'polypeptide(L)'
;KFPLPAVTFSEILATSDLPGGVVNLLTGKRAELAPHVASHMDVNGIVDGAGDAELSGKLQAGTAINLKRYANRSFVPADWFTTRAEDPYWILDSVEFKTAWHPIGL
;
A
#
# COMPACT_ATOMS: atom_id res chain seq x y z
N LYS A 1 3.08 -16.99 -1.53
CA LYS A 1 3.57 -18.30 -2.01
C LYS A 1 4.59 -18.18 -3.16
N PHE A 2 4.86 -16.98 -3.72
CA PHE A 2 5.87 -16.78 -4.77
C PHE A 2 6.68 -15.50 -4.50
N PRO A 3 7.71 -15.53 -3.63
CA PRO A 3 8.45 -14.32 -3.25
C PRO A 3 9.51 -13.90 -4.27
N LEU A 4 10.04 -14.85 -5.06
CA LEU A 4 11.17 -14.63 -5.96
C LEU A 4 10.94 -13.53 -7.02
N PRO A 5 9.76 -13.39 -7.65
CA PRO A 5 9.52 -12.29 -8.59
C PRO A 5 9.70 -10.91 -7.94
N ALA A 6 9.22 -10.75 -6.70
CA ALA A 6 9.34 -9.50 -5.95
C ALA A 6 10.81 -9.21 -5.58
N VAL A 7 11.56 -10.25 -5.19
CA VAL A 7 13.01 -10.11 -4.92
C VAL A 7 13.78 -9.74 -6.20
N THR A 8 13.45 -10.36 -7.33
CA THR A 8 14.07 -10.00 -8.62
C THR A 8 13.75 -8.55 -9.01
N PHE A 9 12.51 -8.11 -8.78
CA PHE A 9 12.10 -6.72 -9.00
C PHE A 9 12.91 -5.71 -8.16
N SER A 10 13.45 -6.11 -7.01
CA SER A 10 14.31 -5.24 -6.20
C SER A 10 15.60 -4.82 -6.90
N GLU A 11 16.13 -5.63 -7.84
CA GLU A 11 17.28 -5.25 -8.65
C GLU A 11 16.94 -4.09 -9.60
N ILE A 12 15.74 -4.14 -10.20
CA ILE A 12 15.23 -3.07 -11.04
C ILE A 12 15.11 -1.79 -10.21
N LEU A 13 14.52 -1.87 -9.02
CA LEU A 13 14.40 -0.72 -8.11
C LEU A 13 15.77 -0.15 -7.72
N ALA A 14 16.75 -1.00 -7.41
CA ALA A 14 18.10 -0.60 -7.01
C ALA A 14 18.89 0.07 -8.15
N THR A 15 18.57 -0.25 -9.40
CA THR A 15 19.21 0.32 -10.59
C THR A 15 18.44 1.49 -11.21
N SER A 16 17.32 1.91 -10.61
CA SER A 16 16.45 2.99 -11.09
C SER A 16 16.63 4.32 -10.35
N ASP A 17 17.78 4.53 -9.71
CA ASP A 17 18.11 5.77 -8.98
C ASP A 17 17.11 6.17 -7.87
N LEU A 18 16.43 5.19 -7.27
CA LEU A 18 15.53 5.45 -6.14
C LEU A 18 16.35 5.78 -4.88
N PRO A 19 16.06 6.90 -4.19
CA PRO A 19 16.67 7.17 -2.89
C PRO A 19 16.40 6.05 -1.88
N GLY A 20 17.37 5.80 -1.01
CA GLY A 20 17.24 4.79 0.05
C GLY A 20 16.00 5.03 0.91
N GLY A 21 15.20 3.99 1.12
CA GLY A 21 13.99 4.03 1.95
C GLY A 21 12.69 4.39 1.22
N VAL A 22 12.73 4.80 -0.06
CA VAL A 22 11.51 5.09 -0.85
C VAL A 22 10.69 3.83 -1.12
N VAL A 23 11.36 2.74 -1.49
CA VAL A 23 10.74 1.42 -1.63
C VAL A 23 11.49 0.42 -0.76
N ASN A 24 10.78 -0.24 0.15
CA ASN A 24 11.30 -1.29 1.00
C ASN A 24 10.50 -2.57 0.75
N LEU A 25 11.19 -3.68 0.51
CA LEU A 25 10.57 -4.95 0.17
C LEU A 25 10.86 -5.99 1.26
N LEU A 26 9.81 -6.56 1.83
CA LEU A 26 9.89 -7.60 2.85
C LEU A 26 9.29 -8.90 2.33
N THR A 27 10.04 -10.00 2.46
CA THR A 27 9.54 -11.35 2.20
C THR A 27 9.42 -12.12 3.50
N GLY A 28 8.33 -12.86 3.68
CA GLY A 28 8.09 -13.65 4.88
C GLY A 28 6.68 -14.21 4.90
N LYS A 29 6.24 -14.73 6.06
CA LYS A 29 4.86 -15.14 6.24
C LYS A 29 3.99 -13.92 6.52
N ARG A 30 2.97 -13.68 5.69
CA ARG A 30 2.07 -12.52 5.86
C ARG A 30 1.40 -12.47 7.23
N ALA A 31 1.05 -13.64 7.78
CA ALA A 31 0.46 -13.75 9.11
C ALA A 31 1.38 -13.26 10.24
N GLU A 32 2.70 -13.30 10.04
CA GLU A 32 3.69 -12.77 11.00
C GLU A 32 3.89 -11.27 10.80
N LEU A 33 3.87 -10.78 9.55
CA LEU A 33 4.15 -9.38 9.23
C LEU A 33 2.96 -8.43 9.42
N ALA A 34 1.74 -8.86 9.03
CA ALA A 34 0.57 -7.98 9.00
C ALA A 34 0.20 -7.38 10.36
N PRO A 35 0.25 -8.09 11.50
CA PRO A 35 -0.04 -7.49 12.81
C PRO A 35 0.91 -6.34 13.18
N HIS A 36 2.18 -6.44 12.80
CA HIS A 36 3.16 -5.37 13.02
C HIS A 36 2.81 -4.14 12.17
N VAL A 37 2.51 -4.32 10.89
CA VAL A 37 2.09 -3.20 10.00
C VAL A 37 0.80 -2.55 10.48
N ALA A 38 -0.18 -3.36 10.89
CA ALA A 38 -1.48 -2.89 11.36
C ALA A 38 -1.36 -2.01 12.61
N SER A 39 -0.50 -2.41 13.56
CA SER A 39 -0.33 -1.71 14.85
C SER A 39 0.73 -0.62 14.86
N HIS A 40 1.57 -0.52 13.83
CA HIS A 40 2.68 0.43 13.82
C HIS A 40 2.19 1.88 13.84
N MET A 41 2.57 2.65 14.85
CA MET A 41 2.10 4.03 15.03
C MET A 41 2.56 4.98 13.92
N ASP A 42 3.71 4.69 13.31
CA ASP A 42 4.32 5.55 12.28
C ASP A 42 3.95 5.17 10.84
N VAL A 43 2.99 4.24 10.66
CA VAL A 43 2.41 3.95 9.35
C VAL A 43 1.18 4.83 9.15
N ASN A 44 1.17 5.68 8.13
CA ASN A 44 0.05 6.60 7.86
C ASN A 44 -1.09 5.97 7.04
N GLY A 45 -0.80 4.95 6.23
CA GLY A 45 -1.81 4.29 5.39
C GLY A 45 -1.41 2.88 4.98
N ILE A 46 -2.40 2.04 4.69
CA ILE A 46 -2.25 0.66 4.23
C ILE A 46 -3.09 0.48 2.96
N VAL A 47 -2.45 0.00 1.89
CA VAL A 47 -3.13 -0.49 0.69
C VAL A 47 -2.99 -2.01 0.66
N ASP A 48 -4.10 -2.71 0.87
CA ASP A 48 -4.12 -4.17 0.94
C ASP A 48 -4.50 -4.79 -0.42
N GLY A 49 -3.56 -5.49 -1.04
CA GLY A 49 -3.77 -6.28 -2.26
C GLY A 49 -3.76 -7.80 -2.02
N ALA A 50 -3.82 -8.26 -0.77
CA ALA A 50 -3.57 -9.67 -0.44
C ALA A 50 -4.69 -10.62 -0.88
N GLY A 51 -5.94 -10.15 -0.91
CA GLY A 51 -7.12 -10.95 -1.26
C GLY A 51 -7.45 -12.04 -0.24
N ASP A 52 -7.05 -11.85 1.02
CA ASP A 52 -7.28 -12.78 2.12
C ASP A 52 -8.10 -12.08 3.20
N ALA A 53 -9.34 -12.53 3.41
CA ALA A 53 -10.30 -11.83 4.27
C ALA A 53 -9.86 -11.76 5.74
N GLU A 54 -9.18 -12.79 6.26
CA GLU A 54 -8.68 -12.80 7.63
C GLU A 54 -7.55 -11.78 7.81
N LEU A 55 -6.63 -11.75 6.85
CA LEU A 55 -5.52 -10.78 6.83
C LEU A 55 -6.02 -9.35 6.66
N SER A 56 -6.95 -9.13 5.73
CA SER A 56 -7.59 -7.83 5.50
C SER A 56 -8.28 -7.33 6.77
N GLY A 57 -9.01 -8.20 7.48
CA GLY A 57 -9.63 -7.85 8.76
C GLY A 57 -8.62 -7.41 9.82
N LYS A 58 -7.47 -8.10 9.92
CA LYS A 58 -6.37 -7.73 10.84
C LYS A 58 -5.74 -6.39 10.48
N LEU A 59 -5.47 -6.14 9.20
CA LEU A 59 -4.91 -4.88 8.71
C LEU A 59 -5.88 -3.72 8.96
N GLN A 60 -7.16 -3.90 8.62
CA GLN A 60 -8.20 -2.91 8.82
C GLN A 60 -8.45 -2.60 10.30
N ALA A 61 -8.39 -3.60 11.19
CA ALA A 61 -8.50 -3.37 12.64
C ALA A 61 -7.42 -2.42 13.18
N GLY A 62 -6.24 -2.36 12.54
CA GLY A 62 -5.17 -1.42 12.88
C GLY A 62 -5.56 0.06 12.76
N THR A 63 -6.56 0.38 11.93
CA THR A 63 -7.11 1.75 11.83
C THR A 63 -7.67 2.26 13.15
N ALA A 64 -8.17 1.37 14.03
CA ALA A 64 -8.69 1.77 15.34
C ALA A 64 -7.60 2.25 16.30
N ILE A 65 -6.32 1.97 16.02
CA ILE A 65 -5.20 2.29 16.92
C ILE A 65 -4.74 3.75 16.74
N ASN A 66 -4.60 4.21 15.49
CA ASN A 66 -4.09 5.56 15.21
C ASN A 66 -4.80 6.27 14.05
N LEU A 67 -5.97 5.77 13.61
CA LEU A 67 -6.75 6.32 12.49
C LEU A 67 -5.98 6.38 11.16
N LYS A 68 -4.95 5.54 10.98
CA LYS A 68 -4.29 5.36 9.68
C LYS A 68 -5.32 4.98 8.61
N ARG A 69 -5.07 5.41 7.36
CA ARG A 69 -5.95 5.08 6.24
C ARG A 69 -5.82 3.60 5.87
N TYR A 70 -6.92 3.01 5.41
CA TYR A 70 -6.94 1.65 4.88
C TYR A 70 -7.75 1.62 3.59
N ALA A 71 -7.15 1.05 2.54
CA ALA A 71 -7.82 0.79 1.28
C ALA A 71 -7.60 -0.67 0.88
N ASN A 72 -8.67 -1.36 0.50
CA ASN A 72 -8.59 -2.70 -0.06
C ASN A 72 -8.59 -2.62 -1.59
N ARG A 73 -7.52 -3.12 -2.20
CA ARG A 73 -7.30 -3.24 -3.64
C ARG A 73 -6.98 -4.69 -4.03
N SER A 74 -7.62 -5.65 -3.38
CA SER A 74 -7.49 -7.05 -3.76
C SER A 74 -8.28 -7.36 -5.03
N PHE A 75 -7.60 -7.93 -6.01
CA PHE A 75 -8.20 -8.47 -7.22
C PHE A 75 -8.01 -9.98 -7.29
N VAL A 76 -8.94 -10.67 -7.96
CA VAL A 76 -8.68 -12.03 -8.40
C VAL A 76 -7.51 -12.02 -9.38
N PRO A 77 -6.62 -13.03 -9.39
CA PRO A 77 -5.40 -13.02 -10.19
C PRO A 77 -5.59 -12.67 -11.69
N ALA A 78 -6.70 -13.09 -12.29
CA ALA A 78 -7.00 -12.81 -13.69
C ALA A 78 -7.31 -11.33 -13.97
N ASP A 79 -7.94 -10.63 -13.02
CA ASP A 79 -8.37 -9.24 -13.22
C ASP A 79 -7.19 -8.26 -13.31
N TRP A 80 -6.02 -8.61 -12.73
CA TRP A 80 -4.79 -7.81 -12.81
C TRP A 80 -4.30 -7.56 -14.23
N PHE A 81 -4.71 -8.39 -15.19
CA PHE A 81 -4.30 -8.29 -16.60
C PHE A 81 -5.43 -7.75 -17.48
N THR A 82 -6.38 -7.03 -16.89
CA THR A 82 -7.52 -6.44 -17.59
C THR A 82 -7.62 -4.94 -17.29
N THR A 83 -8.44 -4.23 -18.05
CA THR A 83 -8.72 -2.79 -17.86
C THR A 83 -9.27 -2.47 -16.47
N ARG A 84 -9.77 -3.46 -15.72
CA ARG A 84 -10.22 -3.28 -14.33
C ARG A 84 -9.08 -2.91 -13.38
N ALA A 85 -7.84 -3.25 -13.74
CA ALA A 85 -6.66 -2.94 -12.96
C ALA A 85 -5.90 -1.68 -13.44
N GLU A 86 -6.45 -0.97 -14.43
CA GLU A 86 -5.83 0.19 -15.09
C GLU A 86 -6.50 1.51 -14.68
N ASP A 87 -6.81 1.68 -13.39
CA ASP A 87 -7.49 2.88 -12.88
C ASP A 87 -6.49 3.86 -12.22
N PRO A 88 -6.27 5.04 -12.84
CA PRO A 88 -5.32 6.02 -12.31
C PRO A 88 -5.76 6.64 -10.98
N TYR A 89 -7.04 6.56 -10.61
CA TYR A 89 -7.55 7.19 -9.40
C TYR A 89 -7.21 6.43 -8.11
N TRP A 90 -6.61 5.24 -8.19
CA TRP A 90 -6.14 4.51 -7.00
C TRP A 90 -5.08 5.26 -6.21
N ILE A 91 -4.33 6.16 -6.86
CA ILE A 91 -3.36 7.01 -6.17
C ILE A 91 -4.03 7.83 -5.05
N LEU A 92 -5.31 8.16 -5.20
CA LEU A 92 -6.08 8.94 -4.21
C LEU A 92 -6.17 8.26 -2.85
N ASP A 93 -6.01 6.93 -2.77
CA ASP A 93 -5.97 6.19 -1.51
C ASP A 93 -4.78 6.60 -0.62
N SER A 94 -3.74 7.17 -1.22
CA SER A 94 -2.48 7.56 -0.57
C SER A 94 -2.18 9.06 -0.63
N VAL A 95 -3.09 9.88 -1.19
CA VAL A 95 -2.94 11.33 -1.32
C VAL A 95 -3.81 12.03 -0.29
N GLU A 96 -3.23 13.01 0.42
CA GLU A 96 -3.95 13.92 1.32
C GLU A 96 -4.14 15.28 0.65
N PHE A 97 -5.36 15.82 0.75
CA PHE A 97 -5.66 17.15 0.23
C PHE A 97 -5.39 18.19 1.31
N LYS A 98 -4.41 19.06 1.05
CA LYS A 98 -4.15 20.25 1.86
C LYS A 98 -4.61 21.48 1.11
N THR A 99 -5.80 21.96 1.42
CA THR A 99 -6.34 23.19 0.83
C THR A 99 -5.71 24.42 1.49
N ALA A 100 -5.07 25.28 0.70
CA ALA A 100 -4.50 26.54 1.15
C ALA A 100 -5.23 27.71 0.46
N TRP A 101 -5.72 28.66 1.25
CA TRP A 101 -6.45 29.82 0.77
C TRP A 101 -5.50 31.02 0.69
N HIS A 102 -5.38 31.59 -0.51
CA HIS A 102 -4.60 32.80 -0.75
C HIS A 102 -5.55 33.92 -1.19
N PRO A 103 -5.39 35.16 -0.70
CA PRO A 103 -6.13 36.30 -1.23
C PRO A 103 -5.86 36.45 -2.73
N ILE A 104 -6.91 36.72 -3.50
CA ILE A 104 -6.77 37.13 -4.89
C ILE A 104 -7.17 38.62 -4.98
N GLY A 105 -6.34 39.43 -5.63
CA GLY A 105 -6.72 40.79 -6.00
C GLY A 105 -7.64 40.73 -7.22
N LEU A 106 -8.79 41.40 -7.15
CA LEU A 106 -9.63 41.68 -8.33
C LEU A 106 -9.03 42.83 -9.13
#